data_AF-A0A838IWM6-F1
#
_entry.id   AF-A0A838IWM6-F1
#
_cell.length_a   1.000
_cell.length_b   1.000
_cell.length_c   1.000
_cell.angle_alpha   90.00
_cell.angle_beta   90.00
_cell.angle_gamma   90.00
#
_symmetry.space_group_name_H-M   'P 1'
#
loop_
_entity.id
_entity.type
_entity.pdbx_description
1 polymer ?
#
loop_
_entity_poly.entity_id
_entity_poly.type
_entity_poly.pdbx_seq_one_letter_code
_entity_poly.pdbx_strand_id
1 'polypeptide(L)'
;MAQEGYDKLMALTDSRYELSMIVARRSAQLKGGVPTTLGVDEQPITRNTVTIAMKELELGRGVHWGAELPTWGELRRMVVEERRREEPNFTVSRADAFSDDED
;
A
#
# COMPACT_ATOMS: atom_id res chain seq x y z
N MET A 1 -13.29 -17.07 16.64
CA MET A 1 -12.98 -17.57 15.29
C MET A 1 -11.70 -16.87 14.86
N ALA A 2 -10.63 -17.60 14.57
CA ALA A 2 -9.44 -16.99 13.99
C ALA A 2 -9.83 -16.41 12.63
N GLN A 3 -9.42 -15.17 12.32
CA GLN A 3 -9.67 -14.56 11.02
C GLN A 3 -9.12 -15.50 9.94
N GLU A 4 -9.97 -15.98 9.04
CA GLU A 4 -9.65 -16.99 8.00
C GLU A 4 -8.53 -16.52 7.03
N GLY A 5 -8.23 -15.22 7.00
CA GLY A 5 -7.10 -14.64 6.28
C GLY A 5 -5.80 -14.54 7.09
N TYR A 6 -5.85 -14.58 8.43
CA TYR A 6 -4.67 -14.36 9.27
C TYR A 6 -3.64 -15.48 9.13
N ASP A 7 -4.09 -16.74 9.07
CA ASP A 7 -3.18 -17.88 8.90
C ASP A 7 -2.47 -17.85 7.54
N LYS A 8 -3.15 -17.38 6.48
CA LYS A 8 -2.54 -17.16 5.17
C LYS A 8 -1.50 -16.04 5.23
N LEU A 9 -1.84 -14.91 5.86
CA LEU A 9 -0.90 -13.80 6.04
C LEU A 9 0.34 -14.21 6.83
N MET A 10 0.14 -15.02 7.87
CA MET A 10 1.22 -15.57 8.68
C MET A 10 2.14 -16.52 7.91
N ALA A 11 1.63 -17.23 6.90
CA ALA A 11 2.42 -18.11 6.05
C ALA A 11 3.21 -17.36 4.95
N LEU A 12 2.93 -16.07 4.71
CA LEU A 12 3.63 -15.27 3.69
C LEU A 12 5.00 -14.74 4.15
N THR A 13 5.24 -14.69 5.46
CA THR A 13 6.44 -14.06 6.04
C THR A 13 7.06 -14.95 7.10
N ASP A 14 8.37 -14.84 7.31
CA ASP A 14 9.08 -15.66 8.29
C ASP A 14 8.76 -15.28 9.75
N SER A 15 8.22 -14.07 9.98
CA SER A 15 7.87 -13.61 11.32
C SER A 15 6.64 -12.69 11.38
N ARG A 16 5.95 -12.69 12.54
CA ARG A 16 4.83 -11.75 12.82
C ARG A 16 5.23 -10.29 12.74
N TYR A 17 6.48 -9.98 13.12
CA TYR A 17 7.00 -8.62 13.09
C TYR A 17 7.19 -8.13 11.66
N GLU A 18 7.67 -9.00 10.78
CA GLU A 18 7.81 -8.71 9.37
C GLU A 18 6.45 -8.45 8.71
N LEU A 19 5.46 -9.32 8.92
CA LEU A 19 4.09 -9.08 8.47
C LEU A 19 3.54 -7.73 8.97
N SER A 20 3.75 -7.42 10.25
CA SER A 20 3.31 -6.16 10.84
C SER A 20 3.98 -4.95 10.18
N MET A 21 5.28 -5.04 9.90
CA MET A 21 6.03 -3.98 9.20
C MET A 21 5.53 -3.79 7.76
N ILE A 22 5.30 -4.87 7.02
CA ILE A 22 4.82 -4.81 5.64
C ILE A 22 3.43 -4.17 5.59
N VAL A 23 2.51 -4.64 6.43
CA VAL A 23 1.15 -4.07 6.54
C VAL A 23 1.20 -2.60 6.93
N ALA A 24 2.01 -2.23 7.93
CA ALA A 24 2.14 -0.85 8.38
C ALA A 24 2.66 0.07 7.26
N ARG A 25 3.75 -0.32 6.58
CA ARG A 25 4.31 0.43 5.45
C ARG A 25 3.30 0.57 4.33
N ARG A 26 2.65 -0.51 3.91
CA ARG A 26 1.64 -0.46 2.85
C ARG A 26 0.45 0.44 3.23
N SER A 27 0.00 0.37 4.48
CA SER A 27 -1.07 1.25 4.98
C SER A 27 -0.69 2.74 4.94
N ALA A 28 0.59 3.08 5.14
CA ALA A 28 1.12 4.44 5.03
C ALA A 28 1.15 4.91 3.57
N GLN A 29 1.51 4.02 2.64
CA GLN A 29 1.46 4.32 1.21
C GLN A 29 0.03 4.67 0.75
N LEU A 30 -0.95 3.87 1.17
CA LEU A 30 -2.38 4.11 0.88
C LEU A 30 -2.85 5.47 1.45
N LYS A 31 -2.44 5.81 2.68
CA LYS A 31 -2.70 7.13 3.28
C LYS A 31 -2.02 8.27 2.51
N GLY A 32 -0.84 8.01 1.97
CA GLY A 32 -0.07 8.93 1.13
C GLY A 32 -0.62 9.11 -0.29
N GLY A 33 -1.73 8.45 -0.63
CA GLY A 33 -2.41 8.59 -1.93
C GLY A 33 -1.94 7.61 -3.00
N VAL A 34 -1.10 6.63 -2.65
CA VAL A 34 -0.84 5.49 -3.55
C VAL A 34 -2.13 4.67 -3.67
N PRO A 35 -2.60 4.38 -4.89
CA PRO A 35 -3.83 3.64 -5.08
C PRO A 35 -3.72 2.20 -4.57
N THR A 36 -4.89 1.62 -4.27
CA THR A 36 -4.98 0.19 -3.99
C THR A 36 -4.81 -0.63 -5.27
N THR A 37 -4.33 -1.86 -5.12
CA THR A 37 -4.26 -2.86 -6.19
C THR A 37 -5.50 -3.76 -6.24
N LEU A 38 -6.43 -3.60 -5.30
CA LEU A 38 -7.70 -4.34 -5.26
C LEU A 38 -8.64 -3.85 -6.36
N GLY A 39 -9.33 -4.79 -7.00
CA GLY A 39 -10.48 -4.47 -7.84
C GLY A 39 -11.63 -3.88 -7.00
N VAL A 40 -12.57 -3.20 -7.67
CA VAL A 40 -13.74 -2.57 -7.03
C VAL A 40 -14.55 -3.58 -6.20
N ASP A 41 -14.72 -4.81 -6.72
CA ASP A 41 -15.47 -5.88 -6.05
C ASP A 41 -14.68 -6.57 -4.93
N GLU A 42 -13.35 -6.39 -4.90
CA GLU A 42 -12.45 -6.99 -3.91
C GLU A 42 -12.20 -6.05 -2.72
N GLN A 43 -12.50 -4.76 -2.91
CA GLN A 43 -12.21 -3.74 -1.93
C GLN A 43 -13.16 -3.84 -0.74
N PRO A 44 -12.64 -4.01 0.49
CA PRO A 44 -13.49 -4.01 1.67
C PRO A 44 -14.14 -2.64 1.84
N ILE A 45 -15.42 -2.62 2.24
CA ILE A 45 -16.18 -1.38 2.51
C ILE A 45 -15.68 -0.77 3.82
N THR A 46 -14.53 -0.08 3.76
CA THR A 46 -13.87 0.52 4.91
C THR A 46 -12.94 1.65 4.50
N ARG A 47 -12.71 2.60 5.40
CA ARG A 47 -11.67 3.63 5.27
C ARG A 47 -10.37 3.22 5.95
N ASN A 48 -10.35 2.08 6.63
CA ASN A 48 -9.17 1.60 7.35
C ASN A 48 -8.14 1.06 6.36
N THR A 49 -7.07 1.82 6.15
CA THR A 49 -6.00 1.43 5.21
C THR A 49 -5.22 0.20 5.66
N VAL A 50 -5.23 -0.15 6.96
CA VAL A 50 -4.66 -1.41 7.46
C VAL A 50 -5.48 -2.59 6.96
N THR A 51 -6.81 -2.50 7.02
CA THR A 51 -7.71 -3.54 6.52
C THR A 51 -7.56 -3.74 5.00
N ILE A 52 -7.43 -2.64 4.26
CA ILE A 52 -7.19 -2.69 2.81
C ILE A 52 -5.83 -3.35 2.51
N ALA A 53 -4.75 -2.93 3.20
CA ALA A 53 -3.42 -3.49 3.02
C ALA A 53 -3.36 -4.99 3.37
N MET A 54 -4.02 -5.41 4.45
CA MET A 54 -4.15 -6.84 4.79
C MET A 54 -4.88 -7.61 3.69
N LYS A 55 -5.93 -7.02 3.09
CA LYS A 55 -6.67 -7.68 2.01
C LYS A 55 -5.87 -7.80 0.71
N GLU A 56 -5.06 -6.79 0.39
CA GLU A 56 -4.12 -6.85 -0.75
C GLU A 56 -3.12 -8.00 -0.59
N LEU A 57 -2.54 -8.15 0.61
CA LEU A 57 -1.61 -9.23 0.92
C LEU A 57 -2.31 -10.60 0.89
N GLU A 58 -3.50 -10.72 1.48
CA GLU A 58 -4.28 -11.96 1.50
C GLU A 58 -4.59 -12.47 0.08
N LEU A 59 -4.86 -11.55 -0.85
CA LEU A 59 -5.16 -11.85 -2.25
C LEU A 59 -3.91 -11.89 -3.15
N GLY A 60 -2.71 -11.63 -2.62
CA GLY A 60 -1.46 -11.60 -3.40
C GLY A 60 -1.43 -10.49 -4.46
N ARG A 61 -2.10 -9.36 -4.22
CA ARG A 61 -2.29 -8.29 -5.21
C ARG A 61 -1.14 -7.29 -5.19
N GLY A 62 -0.09 -7.56 -5.98
CA GLY A 62 0.90 -6.54 -6.39
C GLY A 62 1.71 -5.89 -5.27
N VAL A 63 1.65 -6.43 -4.05
CA VAL A 63 2.49 -6.00 -2.93
C VAL A 63 3.73 -6.89 -2.90
N HIS A 64 4.89 -6.27 -3.09
CA HIS A 64 6.19 -6.91 -3.00
C HIS A 64 6.97 -6.31 -1.83
N TRP A 65 7.74 -7.15 -1.13
CA TRP A 65 8.62 -6.75 -0.04
C TRP A 65 10.01 -7.38 -0.24
N GLY A 66 11.06 -6.68 0.18
CA GLY A 66 12.44 -7.08 -0.03
C GLY A 66 13.42 -5.93 0.17
N ALA A 67 14.71 -6.21 0.00
CA ALA A 67 15.78 -5.22 0.16
C ALA A 67 15.92 -4.31 -1.07
N GLU A 68 15.67 -4.83 -2.26
CA GLU A 68 15.80 -4.09 -3.53
C GLU A 68 14.44 -3.51 -3.94
N LEU A 69 14.03 -2.43 -3.28
CA LEU A 69 12.78 -1.73 -3.59
C LEU A 69 13.03 -0.24 -3.84
N PRO A 70 12.18 0.40 -4.67
CA PRO A 70 12.23 1.84 -4.86
C PRO A 70 12.06 2.59 -3.53
N THR A 71 12.72 3.73 -3.41
CA THR A 71 12.50 4.66 -2.30
C THR A 71 11.08 5.23 -2.35
N TRP A 72 10.60 5.78 -1.22
CA TRP A 72 9.27 6.38 -1.16
C TRP A 72 9.09 7.53 -2.17
N GLY A 73 10.11 8.36 -2.36
CA GLY A 73 10.09 9.44 -3.35
C GLY A 73 9.99 8.93 -4.78
N GLU A 74 10.71 7.86 -5.11
CA GLU A 74 10.63 7.22 -6.43
C GLU A 74 9.26 6.58 -6.67
N LEU A 75 8.74 5.85 -5.69
CA LEU A 75 7.41 5.23 -5.77
C LEU A 75 6.33 6.28 -6.02
N ARG A 76 6.36 7.40 -5.27
CA ARG A 76 5.40 8.50 -5.46
C ARG A 76 5.49 9.09 -6.86
N ARG A 77 6.71 9.32 -7.38
CA ARG A 77 6.91 9.80 -8.75
C ARG A 77 6.34 8.83 -9.78
N MET A 78 6.60 7.53 -9.64
CA MET A 78 6.09 6.51 -10.55
C MET A 78 4.55 6.50 -10.59
N VAL A 79 3.91 6.53 -9.42
CA VAL A 79 2.43 6.56 -9.31
C VAL A 79 1.84 7.81 -9.95
N VAL A 80 2.46 8.99 -9.74
CA VAL A 80 1.98 10.25 -10.33
C VAL A 80 2.10 10.21 -11.86
N GLU A 81 3.22 9.73 -12.40
CA GLU A 81 3.44 9.61 -13.84
C GLU A 81 2.49 8.59 -14.49
N GLU A 82 2.28 7.44 -13.84
CA GLU A 82 1.33 6.41 -14.31
C GLU A 82 -0.10 6.95 -14.35
N ARG A 83 -0.52 7.63 -13.27
CA ARG A 83 -1.87 8.21 -13.20
C ARG A 83 -2.07 9.37 -14.18
N ARG A 84 -1.04 10.16 -14.44
CA ARG A 84 -1.06 11.19 -15.49
C ARG A 84 -1.19 10.60 -16.89
N ARG A 85 -0.66 9.40 -17.11
CA ARG A 85 -0.79 8.65 -18.37
C ARG A 85 -2.20 8.07 -18.55
N GLU A 86 -2.80 7.57 -17.47
CA GLU A 86 -4.16 6.99 -17.50
C GLU A 86 -5.26 8.06 -17.51
N GLU A 87 -5.07 9.17 -16.80
CA GLU A 87 -6.01 10.28 -16.69
C GLU A 87 -5.28 11.62 -16.93
N PRO A 88 -5.29 12.19 -18.15
CA PRO A 88 -4.55 13.41 -18.47
C PRO A 88 -5.02 14.66 -17.70
N ASN A 89 -6.16 14.57 -17.01
CA ASN A 89 -6.72 15.62 -16.14
C ASN A 89 -6.45 15.40 -14.64
N PHE A 90 -5.66 14.39 -14.26
CA PHE A 90 -5.37 14.13 -12.85
C PHE A 90 -4.35 15.16 -12.32
N THR A 91 -4.85 16.16 -11.59
CA THR A 91 -4.04 17.07 -10.79
C THR A 91 -3.99 16.56 -9.36
N VAL A 92 -2.79 16.18 -8.89
CA VAL A 92 -2.59 15.92 -7.47
C VAL A 92 -2.64 17.28 -6.78
N SER A 93 -3.71 17.57 -6.03
CA SER A 93 -3.65 18.67 -5.07
C SER A 93 -2.49 18.40 -4.14
N ARG A 94 -1.46 19.25 -4.24
CA ARG A 94 -0.26 19.26 -3.42
C ARG A 94 -0.64 19.15 -1.94
N ALA A 95 -0.62 17.94 -1.40
CA ALA A 95 -0.59 17.73 0.03
C ALA A 95 0.88 17.91 0.45
N ASP A 96 1.25 19.17 0.70
CA ASP A 96 2.34 19.57 1.60
C ASP A 96 2.01 19.07 3.02
N ALA A 97 1.99 17.75 3.24
CA ALA A 97 1.69 17.19 4.55
C ALA A 97 2.92 16.66 5.29
N PHE A 98 4.04 16.40 4.60
CA PHE A 98 5.29 15.90 5.20
C PHE A 98 6.52 16.30 4.36
N SER A 99 6.66 17.58 4.05
CA SER A 99 7.95 18.15 3.63
C SER A 99 8.69 18.61 4.89
N ASP A 100 9.19 17.67 5.68
CA ASP A 100 10.28 17.89 6.63
C ASP A 100 10.59 16.54 7.27
N ASP A 101 11.63 15.90 6.76
CA ASP A 101 12.56 15.05 7.53
C ASP A 101 13.65 14.55 6.54
N GLU A 102 14.34 15.52 5.92
CA GLU A 102 15.70 15.33 5.41
C GLU A 102 16.59 16.36 6.13
N ASP A 103 17.38 15.83 7.08
CA ASP A 103 18.54 16.39 7.82
C ASP A 103 18.36 17.52 8.85
#